data_AF-X8DZ61-F1
#
_entry.id   AF-X8DZ61-F1
#
_cell.length_a   1.000
_cell.length_b   1.000
_cell.length_c   1.000
_cell.angle_alpha   90.00
_cell.angle_beta   90.00
_cell.angle_gamma   90.00
#
_symmetry.space_group_name_H-M   'P 1'
#
loop_
_entity.id
_entity.type
_entity.pdbx_description
1 polymer ?
#
loop_
_entity_poly.entity_id
_entity_poly.type
_entity_poly.pdbx_seq_one_letter_code
_entity_poly.pdbx_strand_id
1 'polypeptide(L)'
;MRVATVSPDYQPDLVVTGFDYDGADFWIGGFEPTNTRRTRNLQSGSNKVALLFDDVLTEGGWTPRYLRIYGSAELVESPAGSGTLNMRITPLVSWSVNLTPESSGPAHALTPRKTLHKASRP
;
A
#
# COMPACT_ATOMS: atom_id res chain seq x y z
N MET A 1 3.81 -0.20 7.25
CA MET A 1 3.29 0.30 5.96
C MET A 1 2.12 1.23 6.23
N ARG A 2 1.93 2.29 5.44
CA ARG A 2 0.73 3.12 5.49
C ARG A 2 -0.23 2.69 4.37
N VAL A 3 -1.52 2.54 4.69
CA VAL A 3 -2.58 2.24 3.72
C VAL A 3 -3.64 3.31 3.77
N ALA A 4 -4.03 3.80 2.61
CA ALA A 4 -5.15 4.71 2.43
C ALA A 4 -6.27 4.05 1.65
N THR A 5 -7.49 4.21 2.14
CA THR A 5 -8.75 3.89 1.44
C THR A 5 -9.62 5.14 1.40
N VAL A 6 -10.77 5.06 0.74
CA VAL A 6 -11.69 6.20 0.64
C VAL A 6 -13.13 5.73 0.84
N SER A 7 -13.88 6.48 1.62
CA SER A 7 -15.32 6.26 1.84
C SER A 7 -16.16 6.72 0.64
N PRO A 8 -17.46 6.38 0.59
CA PRO A 8 -18.36 6.79 -0.50
C PRO A 8 -18.53 8.30 -0.68
N ASP A 9 -18.41 9.07 0.40
CA ASP A 9 -18.45 10.54 0.41
C ASP A 9 -17.08 11.18 0.16
N TYR A 10 -16.12 10.40 -0.32
CA TYR A 10 -14.76 10.82 -0.69
C TYR A 10 -13.84 11.23 0.48
N GLN A 11 -14.20 10.93 1.74
CA GLN A 11 -13.29 11.12 2.87
C GLN A 11 -12.15 10.08 2.81
N PRO A 12 -10.87 10.50 2.67
CA PRO A 12 -9.75 9.58 2.75
C PRO A 12 -9.54 9.08 4.18
N ASP A 13 -9.21 7.80 4.33
CA ASP A 13 -8.86 7.14 5.58
C ASP A 13 -7.45 6.55 5.46
N LEU A 14 -6.48 7.08 6.20
CA LEU A 14 -5.08 6.67 6.19
C LEU A 14 -4.70 6.06 7.55
N VAL A 15 -4.14 4.85 7.54
CA VAL A 15 -3.73 4.13 8.76
C VAL A 15 -2.43 3.37 8.56
N VAL A 16 -1.68 3.14 9.63
CA VAL A 16 -0.49 2.28 9.63
C VAL A 16 -0.91 0.84 9.91
N THR A 17 -0.42 -0.11 9.11
CA THR A 17 -0.65 -1.55 9.31
C THR A 17 0.62 -2.37 9.05
N GLY A 18 0.62 -3.60 9.57
CA GLY A 18 1.41 -4.69 9.01
C GLY A 18 0.86 -5.13 7.65
N PHE A 19 1.62 -5.95 6.94
CA PHE A 19 1.23 -6.51 5.64
C PHE A 19 2.02 -7.79 5.38
N ASP A 20 1.46 -8.66 4.55
CA ASP A 20 2.18 -9.73 3.86
C ASP A 20 2.23 -9.43 2.35
N TYR A 21 3.21 -10.00 1.66
CA TYR A 21 3.33 -9.91 0.20
C TYR A 21 3.66 -11.29 -0.37
N ASP A 22 2.84 -11.77 -1.30
CA ASP A 22 2.96 -13.13 -1.85
C ASP A 22 3.74 -13.20 -3.18
N GLY A 23 4.32 -12.08 -3.61
CA GLY A 23 4.99 -11.96 -4.91
C GLY A 23 4.13 -11.29 -5.99
N ALA A 24 2.82 -11.14 -5.77
CA ALA A 24 1.90 -10.46 -6.68
C ALA A 24 1.01 -9.43 -5.97
N ASP A 25 0.39 -9.82 -4.86
CA ASP A 25 -0.58 -9.02 -4.11
C ASP A 25 -0.08 -8.73 -2.68
N PHE A 26 -0.53 -7.60 -2.14
CA PHE A 26 -0.36 -7.26 -0.73
C PHE A 26 -1.58 -7.71 0.07
N TRP A 27 -1.35 -8.19 1.27
CA TRP A 27 -2.40 -8.68 2.17
C TRP A 27 -2.37 -7.92 3.49
N ILE A 28 -3.53 -7.48 3.95
CA ILE A 28 -3.70 -6.83 5.24
C ILE A 28 -4.77 -7.58 6.04
N GLY A 29 -4.32 -8.31 7.05
CA GLY A 29 -5.15 -8.92 8.09
C GLY A 29 -4.92 -8.25 9.45
N GLY A 30 -4.77 -9.07 10.49
CA GLY A 30 -4.43 -8.63 11.85
C GLY A 30 -5.58 -8.81 12.85
N PHE A 31 -5.59 -8.01 13.91
CA PHE A 31 -6.64 -8.01 14.93
C PHE A 31 -7.94 -7.42 14.36
N GLU A 32 -9.03 -8.18 14.43
CA GLU A 32 -10.37 -7.81 13.95
C GLU A 32 -10.38 -7.08 12.58
N PRO A 33 -9.84 -7.68 11.51
CA PRO A 33 -9.62 -6.96 10.26
C PRO A 33 -10.93 -6.55 9.59
N THR A 34 -12.02 -7.25 9.89
CA THR A 34 -13.38 -6.94 9.42
C THR A 34 -14.03 -5.75 10.14
N ASN A 35 -13.53 -5.33 11.30
CA ASN A 35 -14.07 -4.23 12.11
C ASN A 35 -13.25 -2.94 11.98
N THR A 36 -12.89 -2.55 10.75
CA THR A 36 -12.03 -1.38 10.51
C THR A 36 -12.64 -0.42 9.50
N ARG A 37 -12.26 0.87 9.55
CA ARG A 37 -12.73 1.88 8.57
C ARG A 37 -12.35 1.48 7.14
N ARG A 38 -11.09 1.09 6.91
CA ARG A 38 -10.63 0.55 5.63
C ARG A 38 -11.51 -0.60 5.09
N THR A 39 -11.96 -1.50 5.95
CA THR A 39 -12.85 -2.61 5.54
C THR A 39 -14.25 -2.13 5.24
N ARG A 40 -14.83 -1.24 6.05
CA ARG A 40 -16.15 -0.62 5.77
C ARG A 40 -16.14 0.17 4.47
N ASN A 41 -15.03 0.86 4.16
CA ASN A 41 -14.85 1.56 2.88
C ASN A 41 -14.94 0.57 1.70
N LEU A 42 -14.28 -0.59 1.78
CA LEU A 42 -14.40 -1.61 0.73
C LEU A 42 -15.81 -2.23 0.65
N GLN A 43 -16.43 -2.53 1.79
CA GLN A 43 -17.80 -3.04 1.86
C GLN A 43 -18.82 -2.08 1.24
N SER A 44 -18.55 -0.77 1.29
CA SER A 44 -19.38 0.26 0.66
C SER A 44 -19.19 0.38 -0.86
N GLY A 45 -18.38 -0.48 -1.47
CA GLY A 45 -18.17 -0.56 -2.92
C GLY A 45 -16.94 0.20 -3.43
N SER A 46 -16.18 0.87 -2.56
CA SER A 46 -14.90 1.45 -2.94
C SER A 46 -13.87 0.35 -3.21
N ASN A 47 -13.11 0.45 -4.29
CA ASN A 47 -11.97 -0.44 -4.55
C ASN A 47 -10.64 0.33 -4.59
N LYS A 48 -10.64 1.61 -4.26
CA LYS A 48 -9.47 2.48 -4.38
C LYS A 48 -8.60 2.35 -3.14
N VAL A 49 -7.31 2.09 -3.38
CA VAL A 49 -6.31 1.97 -2.31
C VAL A 49 -5.00 2.61 -2.74
N ALA A 50 -4.31 3.21 -1.76
CA ALA A 50 -2.92 3.59 -1.88
C ALA A 50 -2.09 2.99 -0.75
N LEU A 51 -0.89 2.50 -1.07
CA LEU A 51 0.10 2.05 -0.10
C LEU A 51 1.29 3.01 -0.13
N LEU A 52 1.86 3.27 1.04
CA LEU A 52 3.12 3.97 1.18
C LEU A 52 4.05 3.20 2.11
N PHE A 53 5.22 2.90 1.58
CA PHE A 53 6.39 2.45 2.33
C PHE A 53 7.37 3.61 2.27
N ASP A 54 7.71 4.18 3.41
CA ASP A 54 8.56 5.36 3.48
C ASP A 54 9.32 5.39 4.79
N ASP A 55 10.51 5.94 4.72
CA ASP A 55 11.31 6.38 5.85
C ASP A 55 12.24 7.51 5.38
N VAL A 56 13.10 7.96 6.29
CA VAL A 56 14.11 8.99 6.03
C VAL A 56 15.46 8.44 6.47
N LEU A 57 16.43 8.40 5.56
CA LEU A 57 17.82 8.15 5.93
C LEU A 57 18.31 9.38 6.70
N THR A 58 18.77 9.19 7.94
CA THR A 58 19.27 10.28 8.80
C THR A 58 20.74 10.60 8.52
N GLU A 59 21.50 9.62 8.03
CA GLU A 59 22.87 9.80 7.58
C GLU A 59 22.88 10.61 6.27
N GLY A 60 23.55 11.77 6.28
CA GLY A 60 23.63 12.66 5.10
C GLY A 60 22.52 13.71 4.97
N GLY A 61 21.64 13.86 5.98
CA GLY A 61 20.59 14.89 6.00
C GLY A 61 19.20 14.37 5.62
N TRP A 62 18.27 15.25 5.23
CA TRP A 62 16.90 14.84 4.87
C TRP A 62 16.87 14.14 3.50
N THR A 63 17.03 12.82 3.50
CA THR A 63 16.98 11.98 2.29
C THR A 63 15.81 11.00 2.39
N PRO A 64 14.58 11.40 2.02
CA PRO A 64 13.44 10.50 2.06
C PRO A 64 13.59 9.40 1.03
N ARG A 65 13.21 8.17 1.41
CA ARG A 65 12.98 7.06 0.49
C ARG A 65 11.55 6.62 0.60
N TYR A 66 10.97 6.29 -0.54
CA TYR A 66 9.63 5.74 -0.53
C TYR A 66 9.33 4.85 -1.75
N LEU A 67 8.33 4.02 -1.54
CA LEU A 67 7.55 3.34 -2.56
C LEU A 67 6.08 3.68 -2.33
N ARG A 68 5.49 4.43 -3.26
CA ARG A 68 4.05 4.71 -3.29
C ARG A 68 3.40 3.81 -4.33
N ILE A 69 2.31 3.14 -3.97
CA ILE A 69 1.57 2.24 -4.84
C ILE A 69 0.12 2.68 -4.88
N TYR A 70 -0.47 2.77 -6.07
CA TYR A 70 -1.93 2.76 -6.23
C TYR A 70 -2.35 1.41 -6.81
N GLY A 71 -3.47 0.91 -6.29
CA GLY A 71 -3.97 -0.41 -6.65
C GLY A 71 -5.49 -0.50 -6.58
N SER A 72 -5.98 -1.73 -6.71
CA SER A 72 -7.35 -2.10 -6.35
C SER A 72 -7.33 -2.98 -5.11
N ALA A 73 -8.31 -2.81 -4.23
CA ALA A 73 -8.47 -3.67 -3.06
C ALA A 73 -9.82 -4.39 -3.07
N GLU A 74 -9.81 -5.62 -2.56
CA GLU A 74 -10.99 -6.44 -2.32
C GLU A 74 -10.87 -7.17 -0.98
N LEU A 75 -12.01 -7.61 -0.44
CA LEU A 75 -12.06 -8.43 0.77
C LEU A 75 -12.14 -9.89 0.36
N VAL A 76 -11.16 -10.68 0.78
CA VAL A 76 -11.01 -12.08 0.40
C VAL A 76 -10.64 -12.87 1.63
N GLU A 77 -11.12 -14.10 1.73
CA GLU A 77 -10.63 -15.00 2.78
C GLU A 77 -9.14 -15.26 2.59
N SER A 78 -8.38 -15.24 3.69
CA SER A 78 -6.96 -15.57 3.64
C SER A 78 -6.73 -16.98 3.08
N PRO A 79 -5.69 -17.21 2.24
CA PRO A 79 -5.32 -18.55 1.78
C PRO A 79 -5.07 -19.56 2.92
N ALA A 80 -4.76 -19.07 4.13
CA ALA A 80 -4.58 -19.91 5.32
C ALA A 80 -5.89 -20.47 5.93
N GLY A 81 -7.07 -20.11 5.40
CA GLY A 81 -8.34 -20.76 5.72
C GLY A 81 -8.93 -20.45 7.11
N SER A 82 -8.77 -19.22 7.59
CA SER A 82 -9.25 -18.81 8.92
C SER A 82 -10.74 -18.43 8.99
N GLY A 83 -11.47 -18.43 7.86
CA GLY A 83 -12.83 -17.86 7.77
C GLY A 83 -12.87 -16.32 7.84
N THR A 84 -11.75 -15.67 8.13
CA THR A 84 -11.68 -14.22 8.29
C THR A 84 -11.32 -13.55 6.97
N LEU A 85 -12.12 -12.54 6.58
CA LEU A 85 -11.86 -11.72 5.41
C LEU A 85 -10.69 -10.76 5.67
N ASN A 86 -9.69 -10.84 4.81
CA ASN A 86 -8.55 -9.94 4.74
C ASN A 86 -8.67 -9.03 3.52
N MET A 87 -7.98 -7.89 3.57
CA MET A 87 -7.87 -7.01 2.43
C MET A 87 -6.73 -7.50 1.53
N ARG A 88 -7.07 -7.94 0.31
CA ARG A 88 -6.10 -8.20 -0.77
C ARG A 88 -5.99 -6.97 -1.65
N ILE A 89 -4.77 -6.57 -1.97
CA ILE A 89 -4.47 -5.37 -2.75
C ILE A 89 -3.61 -5.75 -3.94
N THR A 90 -4.14 -5.53 -5.15
CA THR A 90 -3.42 -5.72 -6.39
C THR A 90 -2.78 -4.40 -6.83
N PRO A 91 -1.43 -4.33 -6.91
CA PRO A 91 -0.74 -3.12 -7.34
C PRO A 91 -0.99 -2.85 -8.83
N LEU A 92 -1.27 -1.60 -9.19
CA LEU A 92 -1.50 -1.19 -10.59
C LEU A 92 -0.43 -0.22 -11.09
N VAL A 93 -0.04 0.74 -10.25
CA VAL A 93 1.04 1.70 -10.55
C VAL A 93 1.82 2.03 -9.28
N SER A 94 3.13 2.18 -9.42
CA SER A 94 3.97 2.66 -8.33
C SER A 94 4.92 3.78 -8.75
N TRP A 95 5.41 4.48 -7.74
CA TRP A 95 6.51 5.44 -7.82
C TRP A 95 7.50 5.12 -6.71
N SER A 96 8.76 4.95 -7.09
CA SER A 96 9.84 4.75 -6.13
C SER A 96 10.85 5.89 -6.17
N VAL A 97 11.41 6.20 -5.02
CA VAL A 97 12.46 7.19 -4.83
C VAL A 97 13.47 6.62 -3.83
N ASN A 98 14.75 6.75 -4.17
CA ASN A 98 15.88 6.43 -3.30
C ASN A 98 15.88 5.01 -2.69
N LEU A 99 15.50 4.00 -3.49
CA LEU A 99 15.44 2.61 -3.01
C LEU A 99 16.78 1.85 -3.10
N THR A 100 17.86 2.47 -3.60
CA THR A 100 19.17 1.82 -3.70
C THR A 100 20.17 2.43 -2.71
N PRO A 101 21.17 1.68 -2.21
CA PRO A 101 22.13 2.19 -1.22
C PRO A 101 22.90 3.44 -1.67
N GLU A 102 23.09 3.61 -2.98
CA GLU A 102 23.83 4.72 -3.58
C GLU A 102 22.98 5.99 -3.71
N SER A 103 21.67 5.90 -3.40
CA SER A 103 20.75 7.04 -3.51
C SER A 103 20.99 8.03 -2.37
N SER A 104 22.00 8.86 -2.59
CA SER A 104 22.32 10.03 -1.79
C SER A 104 22.03 11.27 -2.63
N GLY A 105 21.36 12.25 -2.05
CA GLY A 105 21.04 13.48 -2.77
C GLY A 105 20.08 14.37 -2.00
N PRO A 106 20.18 15.69 -2.17
CA PRO A 106 19.34 16.62 -1.45
C PRO A 106 17.86 16.51 -1.87
N ALA A 107 16.97 16.91 -0.97
CA ALA A 107 15.50 16.96 -1.11
C ALA A 107 14.95 17.38 -2.48
N HIS A 108 15.64 18.28 -3.18
CA HIS A 108 15.21 18.89 -4.43
C HIS A 108 15.59 18.09 -5.69
N ALA A 109 16.32 16.98 -5.54
CA ALA A 109 16.72 16.10 -6.65
C ALA A 109 15.87 14.81 -6.77
N LEU A 110 14.80 14.66 -5.99
CA LEU A 110 13.97 13.46 -5.99
C LEU A 110 13.32 13.28 -7.37
N THR A 111 13.71 12.20 -8.08
CA THR A 111 13.15 11.84 -9.38
C THR A 111 12.37 10.53 -9.23
N PRO A 112 11.05 10.57 -9.04
CA PRO A 112 10.26 9.36 -8.85
C PRO A 112 10.25 8.47 -10.10
N ARG A 113 10.68 7.22 -9.96
CA ARG A 113 10.58 6.23 -11.03
C ARG A 113 9.18 5.63 -11.04
N LYS A 114 8.39 5.96 -12.06
CA LYS A 114 7.07 5.35 -12.28
C LYS A 114 7.20 3.93 -12.84
N THR A 115 6.44 2.99 -12.30
CA THR A 115 6.31 1.62 -12.83
C THR A 115 4.83 1.28 -12.98
N LEU A 116 4.45 0.73 -14.14
CA LEU A 116 3.13 0.13 -14.35
C LEU A 116 3.23 -1.36 -14.05
N HIS A 117 2.37 -1.86 -13.18
CA HIS A 117 2.33 -3.27 -12.84
C HIS A 117 1.37 -3.96 -13.80
N LYS A 118 1.84 -5.02 -14.47
CA LYS A 118 0.92 -5.92 -15.17
C LYS A 118 0.11 -6.63 -14.10
N ALA A 119 -1.21 -6.70 -14.27
CA ALA A 119 -2.02 -7.59 -13.47
C ALA A 119 -1.45 -9.00 -13.65
N SER A 120 -0.95 -9.58 -12.57
CA SER A 120 -0.44 -10.93 -12.55
C SER A 120 -1.65 -11.87 -12.57
N ARG A 121 -2.24 -12.17 -13.74
CA ARG A 121 -2.99 -13.43 -13.91
C ARG A 121 -3.38 -13.75 -15.37
N PRO A 122 -3.37 -15.04 -15.76
CA PRO A 122 -4.28 -15.57 -16.78
C PRO A 122 -5.74 -15.53 -16.30
#